data_AF-A0A7L4KMD5-F1
#
_entry.id   AF-A0A7L4KMD5-F1
#
_cell.length_a   1.000
_cell.length_b   1.000
_cell.length_c   1.000
_cell.angle_alpha   90.00
_cell.angle_beta   90.00
_cell.angle_gamma   90.00
#
_symmetry.space_group_name_H-M   'P 1'
#
loop_
_entity.id
_entity.type
_entity.pdbx_description
1 polymer ?
#
loop_
_entity_poly.entity_id
_entity_poly.type
_entity_poly.pdbx_seq_one_letter_code
_entity_poly.pdbx_strand_id
1 'polypeptide(L)'
;RSGLGISTSCRLSRAESELRCRVPGGKLCNDRGRCECGVCICQVTESGKYYGPLCECHDWVCETYDGKICTGHGKCDCGKCKCDEGWYGEACQYPTTCNLTRKKSNEMCKNSQDIICSGAGTCQCGRCKCANSEGNGLVYGKFCECDDRECIDDETGDICTGHGKCYCGNCYCEAGWHGDKCEFQCDITPWEIKKRCTSPDGKICSNRGTCVCGECTCHDVDPTGDWGDIHGDTCECDERNCKAVYDRYSDDFCSGHGQCNCGRCDCKEGWTGKKCEHPHSCPMSVEESAKKCQGNSNLPCSGRGK
;
A
#
# COMPACT_ATOMS: atom_id res chain seq x y z
N ARG A 1 -35.14 48.68 -17.28
CA ARG A 1 -34.11 49.68 -17.68
C ARG A 1 -32.80 49.19 -17.10
N SER A 2 -32.05 48.37 -17.86
CA SER A 2 -30.84 48.80 -18.59
C SER A 2 -29.73 49.13 -17.58
N GLY A 3 -28.74 48.27 -17.33
CA GLY A 3 -27.76 47.78 -18.30
C GLY A 3 -26.50 48.64 -18.19
N LEU A 4 -25.60 48.31 -17.27
CA LEU A 4 -24.23 48.83 -17.20
C LEU A 4 -23.25 47.66 -17.07
N GLY A 5 -23.33 46.74 -18.04
CA GLY A 5 -22.22 45.85 -18.36
C GLY A 5 -21.26 46.63 -19.26
N ILE A 6 -20.28 47.29 -18.65
CA ILE A 6 -19.13 47.82 -19.40
C ILE A 6 -18.30 46.60 -19.80
N SER A 7 -18.51 46.09 -21.01
CA SER A 7 -17.53 45.22 -21.64
C SER A 7 -16.33 46.09 -22.03
N THR A 8 -15.36 46.22 -21.13
CA THR A 8 -14.02 46.63 -21.55
C THR A 8 -13.46 45.50 -22.40
N SER A 9 -13.36 45.71 -23.71
CA SER A 9 -12.56 44.82 -24.57
C SER A 9 -11.17 44.71 -23.97
N CYS A 10 -10.66 43.50 -23.84
CA CYS A 10 -9.31 43.29 -23.33
C CYS A 10 -8.30 44.12 -24.15
N ARG A 11 -7.49 44.94 -23.47
CA ARG A 11 -6.44 45.76 -24.11
C ARG A 11 -5.17 44.97 -24.43
N LEU A 12 -5.05 43.75 -23.91
CA LEU A 12 -3.93 42.87 -24.15
C LEU A 12 -4.22 41.99 -25.37
N SER A 13 -3.19 41.69 -26.16
CA SER A 13 -3.29 40.61 -27.14
C SER A 13 -3.47 39.27 -26.41
N ARG A 14 -3.99 38.27 -27.12
CA ARG A 14 -4.19 36.92 -26.56
C ARG A 14 -2.89 36.34 -25.98
N ALA A 15 -1.77 36.51 -26.67
CA ALA A 15 -0.47 36.02 -26.23
C ALA A 15 0.00 36.72 -24.94
N GLU A 16 -0.17 38.04 -24.84
CA GLU A 16 0.19 38.81 -23.63
C GLU A 16 -0.71 38.48 -22.44
N SER A 17 -2.00 38.26 -22.70
CA SER A 17 -2.96 37.79 -21.69
C SER A 17 -2.55 36.43 -21.16
N GLU A 18 -2.28 35.46 -22.03
CA GLU A 18 -1.89 34.09 -21.66
C GLU A 18 -0.54 34.06 -20.92
N LEU A 19 0.41 34.92 -21.30
CA LEU A 19 1.71 35.02 -20.62
C LEU A 19 1.56 35.40 -19.13
N ARG A 20 0.62 36.29 -18.80
CA ARG A 20 0.36 36.71 -17.41
C ARG A 20 -0.35 35.65 -16.58
N CYS A 21 -1.01 34.69 -17.22
CA CYS A 21 -1.76 33.61 -16.59
C CYS A 21 -0.96 32.30 -16.51
N ARG A 22 0.30 32.28 -16.96
CA ARG A 22 1.12 31.07 -17.05
C ARG A 22 1.93 30.86 -15.78
N VAL A 23 1.89 29.64 -15.23
CA VAL A 23 2.74 29.23 -14.10
C VAL A 23 4.06 28.62 -14.58
N PRO A 24 5.10 28.56 -13.71
CA PRO A 24 6.29 27.75 -13.97
C PRO A 24 5.89 26.30 -14.33
N GLY A 25 6.33 25.81 -15.48
CA GLY A 25 5.87 24.53 -16.05
C GLY A 25 4.82 24.67 -17.17
N GLY A 26 4.44 25.89 -17.55
CA GLY A 26 3.71 26.19 -18.80
C GLY A 26 2.18 26.06 -18.74
N LYS A 27 1.63 25.58 -17.62
CA LYS A 27 0.19 25.45 -17.38
C LYS A 27 -0.47 26.83 -17.27
N LEU A 28 -1.68 26.94 -17.78
CA LEU A 28 -2.46 28.19 -17.74
C LEU A 28 -3.40 28.13 -16.54
N CYS A 29 -3.30 29.07 -15.59
CA CYS A 29 -4.12 29.09 -14.38
C CYS A 29 -4.14 27.75 -13.62
N ASN A 30 -2.99 27.06 -13.54
CA ASN A 30 -2.82 25.72 -12.97
C ASN A 30 -3.79 24.65 -13.53
N ASP A 31 -4.29 24.81 -14.76
CA ASP A 31 -5.32 23.97 -15.39
C ASP A 31 -6.66 23.93 -14.62
N ARG A 32 -6.87 24.89 -13.71
CA ARG A 32 -8.03 24.97 -12.80
C ARG A 32 -8.87 26.21 -13.03
N GLY A 33 -8.63 26.90 -14.13
CA GLY A 33 -9.30 28.15 -14.45
C GLY A 33 -9.10 28.55 -15.90
N ARG A 34 -9.79 29.61 -16.29
CA ARG A 34 -9.65 30.23 -17.62
C ARG A 34 -8.99 31.59 -17.50
N CYS A 35 -8.10 31.93 -18.41
CA CYS A 35 -7.47 33.25 -18.44
C CYS A 35 -8.37 34.25 -19.18
N GLU A 36 -8.77 35.32 -18.50
CA GLU A 36 -9.49 36.44 -19.09
C GLU A 36 -8.67 37.73 -18.90
N CYS A 37 -8.11 38.23 -20.00
CA CYS A 37 -7.34 39.48 -20.05
C CYS A 37 -6.19 39.59 -19.03
N GLY A 38 -5.40 38.52 -18.89
CA GLY A 38 -4.28 38.45 -17.97
C GLY A 38 -4.66 38.20 -16.51
N VAL A 39 -5.92 37.81 -16.25
CA VAL A 39 -6.42 37.41 -14.93
C VAL A 39 -6.97 35.99 -15.02
N CYS A 40 -6.58 35.12 -14.09
CA CYS A 40 -7.16 33.79 -14.00
C CYS A 40 -8.53 33.82 -13.30
N ILE A 41 -9.54 33.28 -13.98
CA ILE A 41 -10.87 33.03 -13.44
C ILE A 41 -10.95 31.55 -13.08
N CYS A 42 -10.83 31.25 -11.78
CA CYS A 42 -10.81 29.87 -11.29
C CYS A 42 -12.17 29.21 -11.47
N GLN A 43 -12.18 28.03 -12.09
CA GLN A 43 -13.38 27.25 -12.37
C GLN A 43 -13.57 26.20 -11.28
N VAL A 44 -14.80 26.07 -10.79
CA VAL A 44 -15.19 25.08 -9.79
C VAL A 44 -15.94 23.96 -10.52
N THR A 45 -15.21 22.98 -11.04
CA THR A 45 -15.79 21.82 -11.76
C THR A 45 -16.05 20.63 -10.85
N GLU A 46 -15.42 20.59 -9.67
CA GLU A 46 -15.60 19.58 -8.61
C GLU A 46 -15.88 20.28 -7.28
N SER A 47 -16.25 19.53 -6.24
CA SER A 47 -16.46 20.05 -4.89
C SER A 47 -15.14 20.59 -4.27
N GLY A 48 -14.79 21.85 -4.58
CA GLY A 48 -13.58 22.50 -4.09
C GLY A 48 -13.45 23.96 -4.57
N LYS A 49 -13.08 24.89 -3.69
CA LYS A 49 -12.88 26.31 -4.03
C LYS A 49 -11.41 26.59 -4.30
N TYR A 50 -11.07 26.78 -5.58
CA TYR A 50 -9.75 27.24 -6.02
C TYR A 50 -9.72 28.77 -6.13
N TYR A 51 -8.63 29.39 -5.69
CA TYR A 51 -8.43 30.84 -5.76
C TYR A 51 -6.94 31.19 -5.81
N GLY A 52 -6.63 32.48 -5.82
CA GLY A 52 -5.28 32.99 -6.08
C GLY A 52 -5.14 33.55 -7.50
N PRO A 53 -4.16 34.43 -7.75
CA PRO A 53 -3.95 35.09 -9.04
C PRO A 53 -3.76 34.12 -10.22
N LEU A 54 -3.31 32.89 -9.96
CA LEU A 54 -3.10 31.83 -10.95
C LEU A 54 -3.87 30.53 -10.60
N CYS A 55 -4.89 30.60 -9.74
CA CYS A 55 -5.65 29.45 -9.23
C CYS A 55 -4.75 28.37 -8.58
N GLU A 56 -3.71 28.83 -7.90
CA GLU A 56 -2.71 28.01 -7.22
C GLU A 56 -3.17 27.51 -5.84
N CYS A 57 -4.14 28.18 -5.22
CA CYS A 57 -4.60 27.89 -3.86
C CYS A 57 -5.83 26.99 -3.83
N HIS A 58 -5.93 26.16 -2.78
CA HIS A 58 -7.16 25.44 -2.44
C HIS A 58 -7.35 25.31 -0.91
N ASP A 59 -8.57 25.58 -0.43
CA ASP A 59 -8.97 25.54 1.00
C ASP A 59 -9.04 24.15 1.69
N TRP A 60 -8.73 23.04 1.01
CA TRP A 60 -8.91 21.66 1.55
C TRP A 60 -7.62 20.89 1.85
N VAL A 61 -6.46 21.35 1.36
CA VAL A 61 -5.17 20.71 1.65
C VAL A 61 -4.40 21.60 2.60
N CYS A 62 -4.78 21.58 3.88
CA CYS A 62 -4.05 22.24 4.96
C CYS A 62 -3.57 21.18 5.94
N GLU A 63 -2.59 21.54 6.75
CA GLU A 63 -2.05 20.67 7.79
C GLU A 63 -3.15 20.12 8.69
N THR A 64 -3.09 18.81 8.90
CA THR A 64 -4.03 18.07 9.73
C THR A 64 -3.35 17.60 11.00
N TYR A 65 -4.02 17.78 12.12
CA TYR A 65 -3.61 17.19 13.39
C TYR A 65 -4.78 16.42 13.98
N ASP A 66 -4.53 15.18 14.45
CA ASP A 66 -5.56 14.28 15.00
C ASP A 66 -6.75 14.09 14.03
N GLY A 67 -6.46 14.00 12.72
CA GLY A 67 -7.46 13.77 11.67
C GLY A 67 -8.31 15.00 11.29
N LYS A 68 -8.00 16.19 11.80
CA LYS A 68 -8.75 17.43 11.52
C LYS A 68 -7.88 18.52 10.91
N ILE A 69 -8.37 19.13 9.83
CA ILE A 69 -7.73 20.30 9.21
C ILE A 69 -7.72 21.47 10.21
N CYS A 70 -6.54 22.04 10.45
CA CYS A 70 -6.32 23.12 11.40
C CYS A 70 -6.88 22.85 12.81
N THR A 71 -7.08 21.58 13.18
CA THR A 71 -7.70 21.12 14.44
C THR A 71 -9.09 21.73 14.73
N GLY A 72 -9.71 22.40 13.76
CA GLY A 72 -10.91 23.23 13.98
C GLY A 72 -10.68 24.52 14.79
N HIS A 73 -9.42 24.91 14.98
CA HIS A 73 -8.98 26.13 15.70
C HIS A 73 -8.31 27.12 14.75
N GLY A 74 -8.74 27.13 13.49
CA GLY A 74 -8.22 28.02 12.48
C GLY A 74 -8.90 27.83 11.15
N LYS A 75 -8.62 28.75 10.24
CA LYS A 75 -9.11 28.73 8.88
C LYS A 75 -7.97 28.37 7.93
N CYS A 76 -8.20 27.39 7.06
CA CYS A 76 -7.28 27.09 5.97
C CYS A 76 -7.26 28.28 4.99
N ASP A 77 -6.07 28.80 4.72
CA ASP A 77 -5.81 29.83 3.71
C ASP A 77 -4.63 29.39 2.85
N CYS A 78 -4.92 28.98 1.61
CA CYS A 78 -3.94 28.53 0.63
C CYS A 78 -2.94 27.49 1.17
N GLY A 79 -3.44 26.44 1.82
CA GLY A 79 -2.62 25.36 2.37
C GLY A 79 -1.90 25.65 3.68
N LYS A 80 -2.12 26.83 4.28
CA LYS A 80 -1.63 27.16 5.62
C LYS A 80 -2.80 27.41 6.57
N CYS A 81 -2.68 26.93 7.81
CA CYS A 81 -3.68 27.21 8.82
C CYS A 81 -3.46 28.60 9.42
N LYS A 82 -4.46 29.48 9.30
CA LYS A 82 -4.55 30.72 10.06
C LYS A 82 -5.25 30.43 11.38
N CYS A 83 -4.49 30.38 12.46
CA CYS A 83 -5.01 30.01 13.76
C CYS A 83 -5.89 31.09 14.39
N ASP A 84 -6.91 30.64 15.09
CA ASP A 84 -7.76 31.48 15.92
C ASP A 84 -6.96 32.03 17.11
N GLU A 85 -7.44 33.12 17.70
CA GLU A 85 -6.81 33.72 18.87
C GLU A 85 -6.69 32.68 20.00
N GLY A 86 -5.48 32.55 20.54
CA GLY A 86 -5.17 31.57 21.57
C GLY A 86 -4.66 30.21 21.05
N TRP A 87 -4.45 30.06 19.75
CA TRP A 87 -3.91 28.84 19.13
C TRP A 87 -2.72 29.12 18.22
N TYR A 88 -1.80 28.16 18.09
CA TYR A 88 -0.62 28.26 17.24
C TYR A 88 -0.11 26.89 16.80
N GLY A 89 0.88 26.90 15.89
CA GLY A 89 1.44 25.72 15.23
C GLY A 89 0.90 25.57 13.80
N GLU A 90 1.57 24.76 12.98
CA GLU A 90 1.24 24.60 11.54
C GLU A 90 -0.20 24.11 11.29
N ALA A 91 -0.75 23.32 12.22
CA ALA A 91 -2.12 22.80 12.20
C ALA A 91 -3.00 23.43 13.30
N CYS A 92 -2.58 24.56 13.88
CA CYS A 92 -3.24 25.20 15.03
C CYS A 92 -3.49 24.25 16.21
N GLN A 93 -2.56 23.33 16.40
CA GLN A 93 -2.71 22.25 17.36
C GLN A 93 -2.41 22.70 18.79
N TYR A 94 -1.61 23.74 19.02
CA TYR A 94 -1.16 24.11 20.35
C TYR A 94 -1.95 25.30 20.91
N PRO A 95 -2.52 25.20 22.13
CA PRO A 95 -3.10 26.36 22.80
C PRO A 95 -1.99 27.23 23.40
N THR A 96 -2.15 28.55 23.35
CA THR A 96 -1.20 29.52 23.93
C THR A 96 -1.27 29.53 25.47
N THR A 97 -2.45 29.28 26.03
CA THR A 97 -2.68 29.18 27.47
C THR A 97 -3.07 27.76 27.86
N CYS A 98 -2.49 27.24 28.94
CA CYS A 98 -2.84 25.91 29.43
C CYS A 98 -3.66 25.97 30.72
N ASN A 99 -4.92 25.52 30.64
CA ASN A 99 -5.82 25.41 31.79
C ASN A 99 -5.76 24.04 32.48
N LEU A 100 -4.82 23.17 32.08
CA LEU A 100 -4.65 21.84 32.63
C LEU A 100 -3.53 21.81 33.67
N THR A 101 -3.71 21.00 34.72
CA THR A 101 -2.60 20.65 35.61
C THR A 101 -1.58 19.81 34.85
N ARG A 102 -0.31 19.84 35.29
CA ARG A 102 0.75 19.05 34.66
C ARG A 102 0.44 17.55 34.65
N LYS A 103 -0.18 17.02 35.71
CA LYS A 103 -0.61 15.62 35.79
C LYS A 103 -1.63 15.28 34.69
N LYS A 104 -2.70 16.08 34.58
CA LYS A 104 -3.76 15.86 33.58
C LYS A 104 -3.26 16.07 32.15
N SER A 105 -2.39 17.05 31.94
CA SER A 105 -1.70 17.25 30.66
C SER A 105 -0.89 16.02 30.26
N ASN A 106 -0.05 15.50 31.17
CA ASN A 106 0.79 14.34 30.89
C ASN A 106 -0.01 13.07 30.62
N GLU A 107 -1.15 12.87 31.30
CA GLU A 107 -2.06 11.73 31.05
C GLU A 107 -2.56 11.70 29.59
N MET A 108 -2.78 12.87 28.97
CA MET A 108 -3.23 12.96 27.57
C MET A 108 -2.10 12.75 26.54
N CYS A 109 -0.85 12.82 26.98
CA CYS A 109 0.34 12.68 26.13
C CYS A 109 0.97 11.28 26.19
N LYS A 110 0.38 10.35 26.95
CA LYS A 110 0.87 8.98 27.09
C LYS A 110 0.37 8.12 25.92
N ASN A 111 1.27 7.31 25.37
CA ASN A 111 0.93 6.28 24.39
C ASN A 111 0.46 4.98 25.09
N SER A 112 0.24 3.91 24.32
CA SER A 112 -0.18 2.59 24.82
C SER A 112 0.82 1.92 25.78
N GLN A 113 2.07 2.39 25.81
CA GLN A 113 3.14 1.90 26.68
C GLN A 113 3.37 2.82 27.89
N ASP A 114 2.44 3.74 28.17
CA ASP A 114 2.55 4.74 29.25
C ASP A 114 3.71 5.74 29.10
N ILE A 115 4.34 5.80 27.92
CA ILE A 115 5.44 6.72 27.61
C ILE A 115 4.88 8.04 27.11
N ILE A 116 5.32 9.15 27.73
CA ILE A 116 4.93 10.50 27.34
C ILE A 116 5.64 10.88 26.05
N CYS A 117 4.87 11.18 25.00
CA CYS A 117 5.37 11.61 23.69
C CYS A 117 6.48 10.70 23.14
N SER A 118 6.36 9.40 23.37
CA SER A 118 7.30 8.35 22.94
C SER A 118 8.77 8.62 23.32
N GLY A 119 9.02 9.52 24.28
CA GLY A 119 10.37 9.99 24.62
C GLY A 119 11.02 10.94 23.59
N ALA A 120 10.38 11.15 22.43
CA ALA A 120 10.89 11.96 21.32
C ALA A 120 10.29 13.37 21.27
N GLY A 121 9.76 13.86 22.39
CA GLY A 121 9.12 15.16 22.46
C GLY A 121 8.77 15.62 23.87
N THR A 122 8.16 16.79 23.95
CA THR A 122 7.69 17.38 25.20
C THR A 122 6.17 17.51 25.20
N CYS A 123 5.53 17.21 26.33
CA CYS A 123 4.08 17.37 26.46
C CYS A 123 3.73 18.82 26.80
N GLN A 124 2.97 19.47 25.93
CA GLN A 124 2.47 20.82 26.10
C GLN A 124 0.94 20.83 26.06
N CYS A 125 0.34 20.99 27.24
CA CYS A 125 -1.11 21.07 27.42
C CYS A 125 -1.92 19.93 26.77
N GLY A 126 -1.49 18.70 27.04
CA GLY A 126 -2.13 17.48 26.55
C GLY A 126 -1.84 17.14 25.09
N ARG A 127 -0.82 17.76 24.49
CA ARG A 127 -0.35 17.47 23.12
C ARG A 127 1.15 17.37 23.08
N CYS A 128 1.66 16.50 22.21
CA CYS A 128 3.09 16.32 22.06
C CYS A 128 3.68 17.33 21.08
N LYS A 129 4.80 17.93 21.48
CA LYS A 129 5.66 18.74 20.64
C LYS A 129 6.95 17.97 20.40
N CYS A 130 7.07 17.43 19.19
CA CYS A 130 8.17 16.55 18.82
C CYS A 130 9.49 17.29 18.72
N ALA A 131 10.58 16.61 19.07
CA ALA A 131 11.93 17.15 19.08
C ALA A 131 12.54 17.08 17.67
N ASN A 132 12.25 18.09 16.85
CA ASN A 132 12.89 18.26 15.56
C ASN A 132 14.09 19.19 15.69
N SER A 133 15.28 18.60 15.78
CA SER A 133 16.55 19.32 15.70
C SER A 133 16.59 20.01 14.32
N GLU A 134 16.61 21.34 14.30
CA GLU A 134 16.73 22.17 13.08
C GLU A 134 15.52 22.23 12.13
N GLY A 135 14.33 21.78 12.57
CA GLY A 135 13.10 22.00 11.80
C GLY A 135 12.93 21.09 10.57
N ASN A 136 13.71 20.01 10.48
CA ASN A 136 13.59 18.99 9.44
C ASN A 136 12.25 18.23 9.46
N GLY A 137 11.51 18.28 10.57
CA GLY A 137 10.16 17.70 10.68
C GLY A 137 10.12 16.17 10.64
N LEU A 138 11.27 15.50 10.82
CA LEU A 138 11.38 14.04 10.66
C LEU A 138 10.72 13.25 11.79
N VAL A 139 10.60 13.85 12.98
CA VAL A 139 9.86 13.26 14.09
C VAL A 139 8.46 13.86 14.15
N TYR A 140 7.45 13.01 13.96
CA TYR A 140 6.05 13.42 13.91
C TYR A 140 5.11 12.35 14.46
N GLY A 141 3.81 12.59 14.37
CA GLY A 141 2.77 11.75 14.96
C GLY A 141 2.16 12.38 16.21
N LYS A 142 1.06 11.80 16.69
CA LYS A 142 0.29 12.37 17.82
C LYS A 142 1.08 12.33 19.12
N PHE A 143 1.88 11.28 19.27
CA PHE A 143 2.74 11.01 20.40
C PHE A 143 4.22 11.01 19.99
N CYS A 144 4.60 11.62 18.87
CA CYS A 144 5.97 11.61 18.34
C CYS A 144 6.54 10.19 18.15
N GLU A 145 5.67 9.28 17.69
CA GLU A 145 5.95 7.86 17.50
C GLU A 145 6.63 7.53 16.17
N CYS A 146 6.60 8.46 15.21
CA CYS A 146 7.22 8.30 13.90
C CYS A 146 8.52 9.08 13.84
N ASP A 147 9.58 8.42 13.37
CA ASP A 147 10.89 9.01 13.12
C ASP A 147 11.41 8.61 11.74
N ASP A 148 11.41 9.56 10.81
CA ASP A 148 11.84 9.35 9.43
C ASP A 148 13.36 9.47 9.24
N ARG A 149 14.13 9.68 10.32
CA ARG A 149 15.60 9.67 10.25
C ARG A 149 16.16 8.33 9.81
N GLU A 150 15.47 7.24 10.12
CA GLU A 150 15.86 5.88 9.73
C GLU A 150 15.85 5.69 8.20
N CYS A 151 15.03 6.46 7.49
CA CYS A 151 14.96 6.43 6.03
C CYS A 151 16.08 7.20 5.33
N ILE A 152 16.87 8.01 6.06
CA ILE A 152 17.97 8.75 5.47
C ILE A 152 19.09 7.76 5.16
N ASP A 153 19.54 7.76 3.92
CA ASP A 153 20.71 6.98 3.53
C ASP A 153 22.00 7.66 3.98
N ASP A 154 22.94 6.89 4.54
CA ASP A 154 24.15 7.43 5.15
C ASP A 154 25.20 7.86 4.10
N GLU A 155 25.14 7.29 2.89
CA GLU A 155 26.08 7.60 1.81
C GLU A 155 25.64 8.83 1.00
N THR A 156 24.36 8.87 0.64
CA THR A 156 23.78 9.95 -0.18
C THR A 156 23.24 11.10 0.65
N GLY A 157 22.82 10.84 1.90
CA GLY A 157 22.13 11.81 2.76
C GLY A 157 20.66 12.04 2.35
N ASP A 158 20.17 11.32 1.35
CA ASP A 158 18.80 11.47 0.83
C ASP A 158 17.83 10.51 1.52
N ILE A 159 16.58 10.94 1.68
CA ILE A 159 15.51 10.08 2.19
C ILE A 159 15.16 9.04 1.11
N CYS A 160 15.26 7.76 1.47
CA CYS A 160 14.98 6.63 0.58
C CYS A 160 15.77 6.72 -0.74
N THR A 161 17.02 7.17 -0.68
CA THR A 161 17.92 7.36 -1.85
C THR A 161 17.30 8.22 -2.97
N GLY A 162 16.29 9.04 -2.64
CA GLY A 162 15.53 9.81 -3.63
C GLY A 162 14.57 9.01 -4.51
N HIS A 163 14.42 7.70 -4.26
CA HIS A 163 13.61 6.76 -5.05
C HIS A 163 12.41 6.21 -4.29
N GLY A 164 11.93 6.95 -3.29
CA GLY A 164 10.79 6.55 -2.48
C GLY A 164 10.29 7.65 -1.57
N LYS A 165 9.26 7.31 -0.79
CA LYS A 165 8.72 8.16 0.27
C LYS A 165 8.88 7.46 1.60
N CYS A 166 9.41 8.15 2.59
CA CYS A 166 9.43 7.65 3.95
C CYS A 166 8.05 7.86 4.59
N TYR A 167 7.58 6.84 5.30
CA TYR A 167 6.46 6.94 6.21
C TYR A 167 6.78 6.21 7.50
N CYS A 168 6.98 6.96 8.59
CA CYS A 168 7.19 6.44 9.93
C CYS A 168 8.36 5.45 9.98
N GLY A 169 9.52 5.87 9.45
CA GLY A 169 10.75 5.06 9.41
C GLY A 169 10.80 3.98 8.32
N ASN A 170 9.78 3.86 7.47
CA ASN A 170 9.75 2.86 6.40
C ASN A 170 9.73 3.52 5.02
N CYS A 171 10.61 3.09 4.12
CA CYS A 171 10.63 3.57 2.73
C CYS A 171 9.63 2.82 1.85
N TYR A 172 8.80 3.60 1.15
CA TYR A 172 7.87 3.13 0.14
C TYR A 172 8.43 3.50 -1.21
N CYS A 173 9.06 2.53 -1.86
CA CYS A 173 9.81 2.74 -3.08
C CYS A 173 8.93 3.03 -4.28
N GLU A 174 9.49 3.82 -5.20
CA GLU A 174 8.93 4.03 -6.53
C GLU A 174 8.98 2.74 -7.35
N ALA A 175 8.15 2.68 -8.40
CA ALA A 175 8.05 1.48 -9.22
C ALA A 175 9.40 1.15 -9.90
N GLY A 176 9.92 -0.05 -9.66
CA GLY A 176 11.22 -0.50 -10.19
C GLY A 176 12.39 -0.29 -9.22
N TRP A 177 12.14 0.22 -8.01
CA TRP A 177 13.11 0.32 -6.93
C TRP A 177 12.72 -0.56 -5.74
N HIS A 178 13.72 -1.07 -5.03
CA HIS A 178 13.54 -1.88 -3.83
C HIS A 178 14.76 -1.77 -2.89
N GLY A 179 14.68 -2.44 -1.75
CA GLY A 179 15.63 -2.28 -0.64
C GLY A 179 14.98 -1.51 0.52
N ASP A 180 15.63 -1.53 1.68
CA ASP A 180 15.10 -0.89 2.88
C ASP A 180 15.10 0.65 2.75
N LYS A 181 15.99 1.20 1.91
CA LYS A 181 16.11 2.62 1.57
C LYS A 181 15.96 2.88 0.07
N CYS A 182 15.32 1.97 -0.68
CA CYS A 182 15.10 2.07 -2.13
C CYS A 182 16.37 2.24 -2.97
N GLU A 183 17.47 1.64 -2.53
CA GLU A 183 18.80 1.78 -3.10
C GLU A 183 19.05 0.88 -4.33
N PHE A 184 18.20 -0.13 -4.57
CA PHE A 184 18.36 -1.10 -5.66
C PHE A 184 17.34 -0.89 -6.77
N GLN A 185 17.83 -0.78 -8.00
CA GLN A 185 16.99 -0.72 -9.20
C GLN A 185 16.82 -2.12 -9.81
N CYS A 186 15.60 -2.45 -10.22
CA CYS A 186 15.34 -3.66 -10.98
C CYS A 186 15.84 -3.53 -12.43
N ASP A 187 16.43 -4.61 -12.96
CA ASP A 187 16.88 -4.68 -14.37
C ASP A 187 15.74 -4.75 -15.40
N ILE A 188 14.51 -4.98 -14.94
CA ILE A 188 13.32 -5.14 -15.77
C ILE A 188 12.32 -4.01 -15.57
N THR A 189 11.48 -3.77 -16.58
CA THR A 189 10.54 -2.65 -16.54
C THR A 189 9.42 -2.86 -15.52
N PRO A 190 8.82 -1.78 -14.95
CA PRO A 190 7.70 -1.88 -14.02
C PRO A 190 6.51 -2.70 -14.55
N TRP A 191 6.27 -2.66 -15.87
CA TRP A 191 5.23 -3.46 -16.51
C TRP A 191 5.57 -4.95 -16.51
N GLU A 192 6.82 -5.31 -16.76
CA GLU A 192 7.28 -6.70 -16.69
C GLU A 192 7.25 -7.24 -15.26
N ILE A 193 7.65 -6.42 -14.27
CA ILE A 193 7.53 -6.75 -12.84
C ILE A 193 6.08 -7.11 -12.52
N LYS A 194 5.15 -6.20 -12.85
CA LYS A 194 3.72 -6.42 -12.61
C LYS A 194 3.24 -7.70 -13.30
N LYS A 195 3.62 -7.92 -14.55
CA LYS A 195 3.21 -9.10 -15.32
C LYS A 195 3.70 -10.40 -14.69
N ARG A 196 4.96 -10.47 -14.26
CA ARG A 196 5.54 -11.68 -13.67
C ARG A 196 4.94 -12.04 -12.32
N CYS A 197 4.66 -11.02 -11.49
CA CYS A 197 4.07 -11.24 -10.18
C CYS A 197 2.54 -11.36 -10.18
N THR A 198 1.86 -11.14 -11.31
CA THR A 198 0.40 -11.23 -11.36
C THR A 198 -0.01 -12.69 -11.55
N SER A 199 -0.66 -13.26 -10.54
CA SER A 199 -1.23 -14.61 -10.57
C SER A 199 -2.40 -14.70 -11.57
N PRO A 200 -2.83 -15.92 -11.98
CA PRO A 200 -3.91 -16.11 -12.94
C PRO A 200 -5.26 -15.50 -12.53
N ASP A 201 -5.50 -15.32 -11.23
CA ASP A 201 -6.67 -14.65 -10.66
C ASP A 201 -6.53 -13.11 -10.59
N GLY A 202 -5.45 -12.55 -11.14
CA GLY A 202 -5.22 -11.12 -11.28
C GLY A 202 -4.65 -10.43 -10.04
N LYS A 203 -4.24 -11.19 -9.02
CA LYS A 203 -3.65 -10.66 -7.79
C LYS A 203 -2.12 -10.62 -7.91
N ILE A 204 -1.48 -9.74 -7.15
CA ILE A 204 -0.01 -9.72 -7.09
C ILE A 204 0.41 -10.74 -6.02
N CYS A 205 1.22 -11.72 -6.41
CA CYS A 205 1.68 -12.82 -5.56
C CYS A 205 0.54 -13.46 -4.75
N SER A 206 -0.64 -13.64 -5.37
CA SER A 206 -1.85 -14.18 -4.73
C SER A 206 -2.29 -13.49 -3.44
N ASN A 207 -1.85 -12.25 -3.18
CA ASN A 207 -1.95 -11.54 -1.89
C ASN A 207 -1.31 -12.29 -0.70
N ARG A 208 -0.36 -13.18 -0.98
CA ARG A 208 0.33 -14.04 -0.01
C ARG A 208 1.85 -13.87 -0.08
N GLY A 209 2.33 -12.86 -0.79
CA GLY A 209 3.74 -12.58 -0.96
C GLY A 209 3.99 -11.13 -1.33
N THR A 210 5.26 -10.75 -1.30
CA THR A 210 5.74 -9.45 -1.77
C THR A 210 6.43 -9.65 -3.12
N CYS A 211 6.08 -8.82 -4.10
CA CYS A 211 6.72 -8.83 -5.42
C CYS A 211 7.95 -7.92 -5.42
N VAL A 212 9.12 -8.47 -5.70
CA VAL A 212 10.39 -7.72 -5.85
C VAL A 212 11.01 -8.08 -7.20
N CYS A 213 11.20 -7.09 -8.07
CA CYS A 213 11.80 -7.27 -9.40
C CYS A 213 11.25 -8.44 -10.25
N GLY A 214 9.95 -8.72 -10.12
CA GLY A 214 9.28 -9.78 -10.88
C GLY A 214 9.36 -11.16 -10.26
N GLU A 215 9.85 -11.26 -9.02
CA GLU A 215 9.88 -12.47 -8.21
C GLU A 215 9.01 -12.29 -6.97
N CYS A 216 8.19 -13.29 -6.65
CA CYS A 216 7.33 -13.27 -5.47
C CYS A 216 8.05 -13.93 -4.29
N THR A 217 8.28 -13.17 -3.22
CA THR A 217 8.66 -13.73 -1.92
C THR A 217 7.40 -14.08 -1.15
N CYS A 218 7.12 -15.37 -1.00
CA CYS A 218 5.92 -15.85 -0.32
C CYS A 218 6.05 -15.76 1.20
N HIS A 219 4.97 -15.38 1.87
CA HIS A 219 4.88 -15.30 3.32
C HIS A 219 4.27 -16.59 3.85
N ASP A 220 4.99 -17.31 4.71
CA ASP A 220 4.52 -18.58 5.29
C ASP A 220 3.39 -18.41 6.32
N VAL A 221 3.08 -17.17 6.71
CA VAL A 221 2.05 -16.86 7.71
C VAL A 221 0.79 -16.36 7.01
N ASP A 222 -0.29 -17.11 7.13
CA ASP A 222 -1.62 -16.65 6.70
C ASP A 222 -2.11 -15.51 7.61
N PRO A 223 -2.98 -14.58 7.15
CA PRO A 223 -3.55 -13.52 7.99
C PRO A 223 -4.23 -13.99 9.29
N THR A 224 -4.57 -15.28 9.38
CA THR A 224 -5.10 -15.93 10.59
C THR A 224 -4.03 -16.28 11.64
N GLY A 225 -2.74 -16.13 11.32
CA GLY A 225 -1.60 -16.46 12.19
C GLY A 225 -1.15 -17.91 12.12
N ASP A 226 -1.71 -18.70 11.20
CA ASP A 226 -1.39 -20.12 11.03
C ASP A 226 -0.31 -20.28 9.96
N TRP A 227 0.78 -20.97 10.32
CA TRP A 227 1.90 -21.23 9.43
C TRP A 227 1.49 -22.24 8.36
N GLY A 228 1.91 -22.02 7.11
CA GLY A 228 1.72 -22.94 6.00
C GLY A 228 2.81 -22.80 4.97
N ASP A 229 3.08 -23.88 4.25
CA ASP A 229 4.09 -23.91 3.18
C ASP A 229 3.49 -23.27 1.92
N ILE A 230 3.62 -21.95 1.81
CA ILE A 230 3.11 -21.16 0.68
C ILE A 230 4.22 -20.99 -0.35
N HIS A 231 3.95 -21.42 -1.58
CA HIS A 231 4.97 -21.44 -2.64
C HIS A 231 4.36 -21.26 -4.03
N GLY A 232 5.20 -21.35 -5.06
CA GLY A 232 4.85 -21.11 -6.46
C GLY A 232 5.34 -19.75 -6.94
N ASP A 233 5.38 -19.57 -8.26
CA ASP A 233 5.93 -18.36 -8.89
C ASP A 233 5.15 -17.09 -8.48
N THR A 234 3.88 -17.26 -8.11
CA THR A 234 2.98 -16.19 -7.66
C THR A 234 2.32 -16.51 -6.31
N CYS A 235 2.95 -17.35 -5.47
CA CYS A 235 2.45 -17.75 -4.15
C CYS A 235 1.02 -18.34 -4.17
N GLU A 236 0.66 -19.00 -5.26
CA GLU A 236 -0.66 -19.57 -5.48
C GLU A 236 -0.88 -20.89 -4.74
N CYS A 237 0.20 -21.53 -4.29
CA CYS A 237 0.17 -22.84 -3.65
C CYS A 237 0.19 -22.72 -2.13
N ASP A 238 -0.55 -23.59 -1.46
CA ASP A 238 -0.56 -23.74 -0.02
C ASP A 238 -0.76 -25.23 0.27
N GLU A 239 0.28 -25.88 0.79
CA GLU A 239 0.30 -27.34 0.96
C GLU A 239 -0.76 -27.83 1.96
N ARG A 240 -1.34 -26.96 2.80
CA ARG A 240 -2.50 -27.31 3.64
C ARG A 240 -3.74 -27.68 2.80
N ASN A 241 -3.78 -27.25 1.54
CA ASN A 241 -4.87 -27.54 0.60
C ASN A 241 -4.72 -28.86 -0.18
N CYS A 242 -3.78 -29.73 0.22
CA CYS A 242 -3.60 -31.07 -0.36
C CYS A 242 -4.78 -32.05 -0.12
N LYS A 243 -5.88 -31.61 0.48
CA LYS A 243 -7.11 -32.40 0.63
C LYS A 243 -7.63 -33.00 -0.68
N ALA A 244 -7.42 -32.33 -1.81
CA ALA A 244 -7.82 -32.84 -3.12
C ALA A 244 -7.12 -34.15 -3.51
N VAL A 245 -5.89 -34.36 -3.01
CA VAL A 245 -5.06 -35.53 -3.31
C VAL A 245 -5.02 -36.56 -2.18
N TYR A 246 -5.78 -36.34 -1.12
CA TYR A 246 -6.00 -37.35 -0.09
C TYR A 246 -6.71 -38.57 -0.68
N ASP A 247 -6.10 -39.75 -0.56
CA ASP A 247 -6.68 -41.02 -0.96
C ASP A 247 -7.28 -41.73 0.25
N ARG A 248 -8.59 -41.91 0.23
CA ARG A 248 -9.34 -42.58 1.28
C ARG A 248 -9.01 -44.08 1.37
N TYR A 249 -8.52 -44.69 0.29
CA TYR A 249 -8.24 -46.12 0.27
C TYR A 249 -6.92 -46.48 0.95
N SER A 250 -5.90 -45.63 0.78
CA SER A 250 -4.62 -45.76 1.48
C SER A 250 -4.58 -45.01 2.82
N ASP A 251 -5.57 -44.16 3.09
CA ASP A 251 -5.58 -43.20 4.20
C ASP A 251 -4.33 -42.29 4.21
N ASP A 252 -3.90 -41.85 3.03
CA ASP A 252 -2.67 -41.09 2.86
C ASP A 252 -2.80 -40.06 1.71
N PHE A 253 -1.99 -39.01 1.74
CA PHE A 253 -1.88 -38.07 0.63
C PHE A 253 -1.05 -38.70 -0.48
N CYS A 254 -1.48 -38.54 -1.74
CA CYS A 254 -0.79 -39.14 -2.88
C CYS A 254 -0.57 -40.65 -2.73
N SER A 255 -1.53 -41.33 -2.10
CA SER A 255 -1.52 -42.76 -1.82
C SER A 255 -0.24 -43.26 -1.12
N GLY A 256 0.52 -42.38 -0.44
CA GLY A 256 1.84 -42.66 0.15
C GLY A 256 2.99 -42.80 -0.87
N HIS A 257 2.67 -42.69 -2.17
CA HIS A 257 3.55 -42.92 -3.31
C HIS A 257 3.92 -41.64 -4.05
N GLY A 258 3.66 -40.48 -3.48
CA GLY A 258 4.06 -39.20 -4.04
C GLY A 258 4.15 -38.11 -2.98
N GLN A 259 4.62 -36.94 -3.40
CA GLN A 259 4.58 -35.72 -2.61
C GLN A 259 3.51 -34.79 -3.19
N CYS A 260 2.73 -34.15 -2.33
CA CYS A 260 1.77 -33.16 -2.80
C CYS A 260 2.49 -31.84 -3.10
N ASN A 261 2.30 -31.32 -4.30
CA ASN A 261 2.76 -30.01 -4.73
C ASN A 261 1.57 -29.26 -5.33
N CYS A 262 1.12 -28.20 -4.66
CA CYS A 262 0.02 -27.34 -5.15
C CYS A 262 -1.29 -28.10 -5.49
N GLY A 263 -1.69 -29.06 -4.65
CA GLY A 263 -2.91 -29.84 -4.88
C GLY A 263 -2.82 -30.90 -5.98
N ARG A 264 -1.60 -31.21 -6.44
CA ARG A 264 -1.29 -32.33 -7.35
C ARG A 264 -0.23 -33.22 -6.73
N CYS A 265 -0.21 -34.50 -7.09
CA CYS A 265 0.84 -35.41 -6.68
C CYS A 265 1.98 -35.52 -7.68
N ASP A 266 3.19 -35.36 -7.19
CA ASP A 266 4.41 -35.79 -7.86
C ASP A 266 4.74 -37.21 -7.42
N CYS A 267 4.48 -38.15 -8.31
CA CYS A 267 4.62 -39.57 -8.02
C CYS A 267 6.08 -40.01 -7.99
N LYS A 268 6.41 -40.86 -7.03
CA LYS A 268 7.68 -41.59 -6.96
C LYS A 268 7.80 -42.49 -8.20
N GLU A 269 9.05 -42.78 -8.59
CA GLU A 269 9.34 -43.64 -9.74
C GLU A 269 8.58 -44.97 -9.63
N GLY A 270 7.92 -45.38 -10.72
CA GLY A 270 7.10 -46.60 -10.75
C GLY A 270 5.64 -46.41 -10.33
N TRP A 271 5.19 -45.20 -9.99
CA TRP A 271 3.79 -44.87 -9.67
C TRP A 271 3.20 -43.81 -10.61
N THR A 272 1.89 -43.93 -10.86
CA THR A 272 1.11 -43.08 -11.75
C THR A 272 -0.33 -42.94 -11.26
N GLY A 273 -1.13 -42.11 -11.92
CA GLY A 273 -2.46 -41.72 -11.47
C GLY A 273 -2.47 -40.32 -10.86
N LYS A 274 -3.66 -39.78 -10.57
CA LYS A 274 -3.80 -38.40 -10.06
C LYS A 274 -3.36 -38.27 -8.61
N LYS A 275 -3.44 -39.36 -7.87
CA LYS A 275 -3.03 -39.52 -6.48
C LYS A 275 -1.88 -40.51 -6.35
N CYS A 276 -1.20 -40.90 -7.44
CA CYS A 276 -0.19 -41.96 -7.42
C CYS A 276 -0.74 -43.32 -6.95
N GLU A 277 -2.02 -43.59 -7.27
CA GLU A 277 -2.76 -44.76 -6.83
C GLU A 277 -2.48 -46.03 -7.66
N HIS A 278 -1.72 -45.91 -8.76
CA HIS A 278 -1.48 -47.01 -9.70
C HIS A 278 0.02 -47.25 -9.92
N PRO A 279 0.50 -48.50 -9.84
CA PRO A 279 1.85 -48.82 -10.27
C PRO A 279 1.97 -48.78 -11.79
N HIS A 280 3.11 -48.30 -12.31
CA HIS A 280 3.41 -48.22 -13.75
C HIS A 280 3.44 -49.59 -14.44
N SER A 281 3.84 -50.64 -13.71
CA SER A 281 3.83 -52.02 -14.18
C SER A 281 3.02 -52.87 -13.21
N CYS A 282 2.04 -53.60 -13.73
CA CYS A 282 1.36 -54.62 -12.96
C CYS A 282 2.31 -55.82 -12.83
N PRO A 283 2.73 -56.24 -11.62
CA PRO A 283 3.59 -57.42 -11.45
C PRO A 283 2.84 -58.75 -11.69
N MET A 284 1.55 -58.69 -12.04
CA MET A 284 0.68 -59.85 -12.25
C MET A 284 0.49 -60.13 -13.74
N SER A 285 0.25 -61.40 -14.10
CA SER A 285 -0.16 -61.73 -15.47
C SER A 285 -1.55 -61.16 -15.78
N VAL A 286 -1.86 -60.99 -17.07
CA VAL A 286 -3.17 -60.49 -17.52
C VAL A 286 -4.30 -61.38 -17.01
N GLU A 287 -4.11 -62.71 -16.97
CA GLU A 287 -5.13 -63.63 -16.47
C GLU A 287 -5.34 -63.53 -14.95
N GLU A 288 -4.27 -63.35 -14.18
CA GLU A 288 -4.35 -63.22 -12.72
C GLU A 288 -4.98 -61.89 -12.30
N SER A 289 -4.63 -60.81 -13.02
CA SER A 289 -5.22 -59.48 -12.81
C SER A 289 -6.73 -59.50 -13.10
N ALA A 290 -7.15 -60.12 -14.21
CA ALA A 290 -8.56 -60.26 -14.56
C ALA A 290 -9.35 -61.07 -13.52
N LYS A 291 -8.80 -62.20 -13.03
CA LYS A 291 -9.42 -63.01 -11.97
C LYS A 291 -9.62 -62.22 -10.67
N LYS A 292 -8.63 -61.43 -10.24
CA LYS A 292 -8.77 -60.57 -9.05
C LYS A 292 -9.77 -59.45 -9.25
N CYS A 293 -9.85 -58.88 -10.45
CA CYS A 293 -10.78 -57.78 -10.77
C CYS A 293 -12.25 -58.23 -10.80
N GLN A 294 -12.54 -59.40 -11.35
CA GLN A 294 -13.89 -59.96 -11.43
C GLN A 294 -14.41 -60.47 -10.08
N GLY A 295 -13.50 -60.85 -9.18
CA GLY A 295 -13.84 -61.46 -7.89
C GLY A 295 -14.68 -62.72 -8.09
N ASN A 296 -15.81 -62.84 -7.38
CA ASN A 296 -16.78 -63.93 -7.56
C ASN A 296 -17.95 -63.54 -8.48
N SER A 297 -17.87 -62.42 -9.19
CA SER A 297 -18.95 -61.96 -10.06
C SER A 297 -18.69 -62.34 -11.52
N ASN A 298 -19.75 -62.57 -12.28
CA ASN A 298 -19.68 -62.74 -13.74
C ASN A 298 -19.58 -61.39 -14.49
N LEU A 299 -19.41 -60.27 -13.77
CA LEU A 299 -19.25 -58.95 -14.36
C LEU A 299 -17.77 -58.68 -14.66
N PRO A 300 -17.43 -57.81 -15.64
CA PRO A 300 -16.06 -57.52 -16.01
C PRO A 300 -15.18 -57.03 -14.85
N CYS A 301 -15.81 -56.42 -13.84
CA CYS A 301 -15.18 -55.92 -12.62
C CYS A 301 -16.20 -55.92 -11.47
N SER A 302 -15.76 -56.34 -10.28
CA SER A 302 -16.56 -56.38 -9.06
C SER A 302 -16.31 -55.13 -8.22
N GLY A 303 -17.12 -54.08 -8.40
CA GLY A 303 -17.07 -52.84 -7.61
C GLY A 303 -17.73 -51.65 -8.33
N ARG A 304 -17.93 -50.52 -7.63
CA ARG A 304 -18.43 -49.25 -8.21
C ARG A 304 -17.28 -48.42 -8.84
N GLY A 305 -16.40 -49.04 -9.62
CA GLY A 305 -15.37 -48.34 -10.40
C GLY A 305 -15.86 -48.11 -11.82
N LYS A 306 -15.74 -46.87 -12.33
CA LYS A 306 -15.88 -46.57 -13.76
C LYS A 306 -14.64 -47.05 -14.52
#